data_AF-A0A6I9NAL1-F1
#
_entry.id   AF-A0A6I9NAL1-F1
#
_cell.length_a   1.000
_cell.length_b   1.000
_cell.length_c   1.000
_cell.angle_alpha   90.00
_cell.angle_beta   90.00
_cell.angle_gamma   90.00
#
_symmetry.space_group_name_H-M   'P 1'
#
loop_
_entity.id
_entity.type
_entity.pdbx_description
1 polymer ?
#
loop_
_entity_poly.entity_id
_entity_poly.type
_entity_poly.pdbx_seq_one_letter_code
_entity_poly.pdbx_strand_id
1 'polypeptide(L)'
;MARLPSCSSTLSIAEASRREFRAHLDEVITLKSRYSTLDQLQCRLEGLKDDRRRTFSSRVQSRCSSKENILRSSHSAVDITKVARRHRMSPFPLTSMDKAFITVLEMTAVLGTEIINYRDGMGRVLAQDVYAKDNLPPFPASVKDGYAVRAADGPGDRFIIGESQAGEQPTHTVMPGQVMRVTTGAPIPCGADAVVQVEDTELLRESEDGTEELEVRILVQARPGQDIRPIGHDIKRGECVLAKGTHMGPSEIGLLATVGVTEVEVQKFPVVAVMSTGNELLNPEDDLHPGKIRDSNRSTLLATIQEHGYPTINLGIVGDNPDDLLNALNEGISRADVIITSGGVSMGEKDYLKQVLDIDLHAQIHFGRVFMKPGLPTTFATMDMDGARKLIFALPGRNPVSAVVTCNLFVIPALRKMQGILDPRPTIIKARLSCDVKLDPRPEYHRCILTWHHQEPLPWAQSTGNQVSSRLMSMRSANGLLMLPPKTEQYVELHKGEVVDVMVIGRL
;
A
#
# COMPACT_ATOMS: atom_id res chain seq x y z
N MET A 1 -37.06 21.38 46.49
CA MET A 1 -36.42 20.39 47.38
C MET A 1 -36.98 19.00 47.08
N ALA A 2 -36.18 17.94 47.30
CA ALA A 2 -36.49 16.49 47.42
C ALA A 2 -37.67 15.88 46.59
N ARG A 3 -37.49 14.90 45.68
CA ARG A 3 -37.04 13.48 45.80
C ARG A 3 -37.92 12.53 46.65
N LEU A 4 -38.78 11.74 45.95
CA LEU A 4 -38.99 10.26 46.02
C LEU A 4 -39.43 9.61 47.38
N PRO A 5 -39.82 8.30 47.50
CA PRO A 5 -39.91 7.18 46.52
C PRO A 5 -41.19 6.24 46.58
N SER A 6 -41.21 5.18 45.73
CA SER A 6 -41.82 3.81 45.91
C SER A 6 -43.37 3.63 45.96
N CYS A 7 -44.02 2.46 45.76
CA CYS A 7 -43.74 1.17 45.08
C CYS A 7 -45.03 0.28 44.97
N SER A 8 -45.29 -0.42 43.84
CA SER A 8 -46.00 -1.73 43.68
C SER A 8 -46.29 -1.98 42.17
N SER A 9 -46.56 -3.18 41.62
CA SER A 9 -46.28 -4.59 41.99
C SER A 9 -46.36 -5.49 40.73
N THR A 10 -45.74 -6.67 40.76
CA THR A 10 -45.49 -7.61 39.64
C THR A 10 -46.65 -8.52 39.21
N LEU A 11 -46.76 -8.83 37.90
CA LEU A 11 -47.27 -10.07 37.23
C LEU A 11 -47.06 -9.90 35.69
N SER A 12 -46.99 -10.89 34.78
CA SER A 12 -46.52 -12.30 34.86
C SER A 12 -46.32 -12.95 33.46
N ILE A 13 -45.52 -12.36 32.55
CA ILE A 13 -45.37 -12.80 31.13
C ILE A 13 -45.11 -14.32 30.96
N ALA A 14 -44.46 -14.97 31.93
CA ALA A 14 -44.22 -16.42 31.94
C ALA A 14 -45.48 -17.31 32.02
N GLU A 15 -46.66 -16.77 32.35
CA GLU A 15 -47.91 -17.54 32.46
C GLU A 15 -48.69 -17.64 31.14
N ALA A 16 -48.52 -16.69 30.23
CA ALA A 16 -49.15 -16.72 28.91
C ALA A 16 -48.55 -17.84 28.03
N SER A 17 -47.22 -17.84 27.85
CA SER A 17 -46.52 -18.85 27.05
C SER A 17 -46.66 -20.27 27.60
N ARG A 18 -46.90 -20.43 28.90
CA ARG A 18 -47.16 -21.75 29.52
C ARG A 18 -48.55 -22.33 29.21
N ARG A 19 -49.53 -21.51 28.78
CA ARG A 19 -50.86 -22.00 28.34
C ARG A 19 -50.82 -22.50 26.89
N GLU A 20 -50.21 -21.74 25.99
CA GLU A 20 -50.11 -22.11 24.57
C GLU A 20 -49.28 -23.39 24.38
N PHE A 21 -48.17 -23.54 25.11
CA PHE A 21 -47.33 -24.74 25.03
C PHE A 21 -48.04 -26.00 25.57
N ARG A 22 -48.99 -25.85 26.51
CA ARG A 22 -49.79 -26.98 27.03
C ARG A 22 -50.88 -27.41 26.03
N ALA A 23 -51.54 -26.46 25.38
CA ALA A 23 -52.56 -26.76 24.36
C ALA A 23 -51.99 -27.58 23.19
N HIS A 24 -50.81 -27.23 22.68
CA HIS A 24 -50.15 -28.02 21.64
C HIS A 24 -49.65 -29.39 22.11
N LEU A 25 -49.28 -29.55 23.38
CA LEU A 25 -48.91 -30.86 23.94
C LEU A 25 -50.13 -31.80 24.03
N ASP A 26 -51.30 -31.30 24.42
CA ASP A 26 -52.53 -32.11 24.49
C ASP A 26 -53.06 -32.51 23.10
N GLU A 27 -52.91 -31.67 22.05
CA GLU A 27 -53.16 -32.08 20.65
C GLU A 27 -52.21 -33.19 20.18
N VAL A 28 -50.91 -33.08 20.51
CA VAL A 28 -49.91 -34.09 20.12
C VAL A 28 -50.11 -35.41 20.87
N ILE A 29 -50.56 -35.37 22.12
CA ILE A 29 -50.88 -36.57 22.92
C ILE A 29 -52.16 -37.25 22.43
N THR A 30 -53.20 -36.49 22.06
CA THR A 30 -54.45 -37.08 21.55
C THR A 30 -54.29 -37.73 20.17
N LEU A 31 -53.48 -37.15 19.27
CA LEU A 31 -53.15 -37.76 17.97
C LEU A 31 -52.33 -39.06 18.07
N LYS A 32 -51.55 -39.24 19.14
CA LYS A 32 -50.70 -40.43 19.34
C LYS A 32 -51.46 -41.72 19.68
N SER A 33 -52.77 -41.62 19.97
CA SER A 33 -53.60 -42.74 20.46
C SER A 33 -54.41 -43.50 19.40
N ARG A 34 -54.36 -43.09 18.11
CA ARG A 34 -55.28 -43.61 17.07
C ARG A 34 -54.64 -44.18 15.79
N TYR A 35 -53.32 -44.23 15.67
CA TYR A 35 -52.66 -44.76 14.46
C TYR A 35 -51.49 -45.69 14.78
N SER A 36 -51.76 -47.00 14.79
CA SER A 36 -50.75 -48.06 14.92
C SER A 36 -50.24 -48.52 13.55
N THR A 37 -49.27 -47.79 12.99
CA THR A 37 -48.21 -48.18 12.02
C THR A 37 -47.69 -46.93 11.30
N LEU A 38 -46.36 -46.80 11.15
CA LEU A 38 -45.74 -45.58 10.63
C LEU A 38 -45.94 -45.35 9.12
N ASP A 39 -46.09 -46.42 8.32
CA ASP A 39 -46.17 -46.34 6.86
C ASP A 39 -47.43 -45.59 6.36
N GLN A 40 -48.56 -45.66 7.07
CA GLN A 40 -49.80 -45.01 6.65
C GLN A 40 -49.78 -43.48 6.81
N LEU A 41 -48.92 -42.94 7.70
CA LEU A 41 -48.74 -41.50 7.85
C LEU A 41 -47.89 -40.90 6.72
N GLN A 42 -46.89 -41.64 6.24
CA GLN A 42 -45.95 -41.15 5.24
C GLN A 42 -46.62 -40.97 3.87
N CYS A 43 -47.39 -41.95 3.41
CA CYS A 43 -48.15 -41.86 2.14
C CYS A 43 -49.19 -40.72 2.11
N ARG A 44 -49.77 -40.33 3.25
CA ARG A 44 -50.72 -39.19 3.32
C ARG A 44 -50.03 -37.83 3.41
N LEU A 45 -48.82 -37.76 3.94
CA LEU A 45 -48.06 -36.52 4.04
C LEU A 45 -47.48 -36.07 2.69
N GLU A 46 -47.21 -37.01 1.78
CA GLU A 46 -46.80 -36.69 0.40
C GLU A 46 -47.98 -36.18 -0.44
N GLY A 47 -49.15 -36.86 -0.39
CA GLY A 47 -50.34 -36.40 -1.10
C GLY A 47 -50.79 -34.98 -0.71
N LEU A 48 -50.72 -34.61 0.58
CA LEU A 48 -51.07 -33.27 1.05
C LEU A 48 -50.04 -32.18 0.67
N LYS A 49 -48.81 -32.55 0.29
CA LYS A 49 -47.81 -31.60 -0.24
C LYS A 49 -48.05 -31.25 -1.71
N ASP A 50 -48.53 -32.20 -2.51
CA ASP A 50 -48.81 -31.95 -3.93
C ASP A 50 -50.08 -31.13 -4.17
N ASP A 51 -51.16 -31.37 -3.42
CA ASP A 51 -52.39 -30.57 -3.55
C ASP A 51 -52.21 -29.10 -3.13
N ARG A 52 -51.35 -28.83 -2.14
CA ARG A 52 -50.95 -27.44 -1.79
C ARG A 52 -50.06 -26.78 -2.83
N ARG A 53 -49.27 -27.53 -3.61
CA ARG A 53 -48.49 -26.98 -4.73
C ARG A 53 -49.35 -26.65 -5.94
N ARG A 54 -50.39 -27.43 -6.23
CA ARG A 54 -51.27 -27.18 -7.39
C ARG A 54 -52.27 -26.03 -7.18
N THR A 55 -52.70 -25.76 -5.95
CA THR A 55 -53.71 -24.72 -5.66
C THR A 55 -53.16 -23.31 -5.47
N PHE A 56 -51.87 -23.12 -5.20
CA PHE A 56 -51.26 -21.79 -5.08
C PHE A 56 -50.80 -21.17 -6.42
N SER A 57 -50.63 -21.99 -7.48
CA SER A 57 -50.08 -21.51 -8.74
C SER A 57 -51.09 -20.79 -9.66
N SER A 58 -52.40 -20.92 -9.41
CA SER A 58 -53.46 -20.46 -10.33
C SER A 58 -54.25 -19.22 -9.86
N ARG A 59 -53.87 -18.56 -8.75
CA ARG A 59 -54.64 -17.45 -8.16
C ARG A 59 -53.91 -16.12 -7.91
N VAL A 60 -52.65 -15.98 -8.31
CA VAL A 60 -51.88 -14.72 -8.12
C VAL A 60 -51.65 -13.94 -9.44
N GLN A 61 -52.02 -14.51 -10.60
CA GLN A 61 -51.70 -13.97 -11.92
C GLN A 61 -52.68 -12.90 -12.46
N SER A 62 -53.38 -12.15 -11.60
CA SER A 62 -54.51 -11.28 -12.01
C SER A 62 -54.54 -9.86 -11.42
N ARG A 63 -53.67 -9.47 -10.48
CA ARG A 63 -53.65 -8.11 -9.91
C ARG A 63 -52.26 -7.59 -9.56
N CYS A 64 -51.52 -7.16 -10.58
CA CYS A 64 -50.45 -6.15 -10.47
C CYS A 64 -50.15 -5.56 -11.87
N SER A 65 -50.98 -4.63 -12.32
CA SER A 65 -50.52 -3.56 -13.22
C SER A 65 -50.38 -2.28 -12.39
N SER A 66 -49.52 -1.36 -12.83
CA SER A 66 -49.25 -0.06 -12.19
C SER A 66 -48.36 -0.10 -10.92
N LYS A 67 -47.10 -0.57 -11.04
CA LYS A 67 -45.95 -0.09 -10.23
C LYS A 67 -44.56 -0.57 -10.72
N GLU A 68 -44.33 -0.53 -12.03
CA GLU A 68 -42.97 -0.65 -12.58
C GLU A 68 -42.26 0.72 -12.48
N ASN A 69 -41.11 0.75 -11.77
CA ASN A 69 -39.96 1.69 -11.92
C ASN A 69 -39.16 1.99 -10.64
N ILE A 70 -39.50 1.44 -9.46
CA ILE A 70 -38.67 1.61 -8.25
C ILE A 70 -38.46 0.28 -7.52
N LEU A 71 -37.64 -0.58 -8.12
CA LEU A 71 -36.96 -1.74 -7.51
C LEU A 71 -35.85 -2.16 -8.49
N ARG A 72 -34.63 -1.64 -8.31
CA ARG A 72 -33.46 -2.19 -9.01
C ARG A 72 -33.27 -3.64 -8.54
N SER A 73 -33.24 -4.58 -9.48
CA SER A 73 -33.12 -6.01 -9.20
C SER A 73 -31.76 -6.33 -8.59
N SER A 74 -31.74 -6.74 -7.32
CA SER A 74 -30.55 -7.18 -6.59
C SER A 74 -30.25 -8.68 -6.80
N HIS A 75 -30.38 -9.14 -8.05
CA HIS A 75 -30.06 -10.51 -8.47
C HIS A 75 -29.26 -10.43 -9.76
N SER A 76 -28.13 -11.14 -9.81
CA SER A 76 -27.27 -11.20 -10.99
C SER A 76 -27.96 -11.87 -12.17
N ALA A 77 -27.57 -11.52 -13.39
CA ALA A 77 -28.03 -12.17 -14.61
C ALA A 77 -27.26 -13.48 -14.94
N VAL A 78 -26.34 -13.94 -14.08
CA VAL A 78 -25.50 -15.11 -14.32
C VAL A 78 -26.28 -16.43 -14.16
N ASP A 79 -26.48 -17.14 -15.27
CA ASP A 79 -27.18 -18.43 -15.28
C ASP A 79 -26.30 -19.60 -14.79
N ILE A 80 -26.41 -19.88 -13.50
CA ILE A 80 -25.73 -20.98 -12.78
C ILE A 80 -26.21 -22.39 -13.18
N THR A 81 -27.25 -22.55 -13.99
CA THR A 81 -27.89 -23.87 -14.22
C THR A 81 -27.29 -24.69 -15.37
N LYS A 82 -26.47 -24.08 -16.24
CA LYS A 82 -26.04 -24.66 -17.53
C LYS A 82 -24.64 -25.26 -17.56
N VAL A 83 -24.26 -26.01 -16.51
CA VAL A 83 -22.93 -26.65 -16.34
C VAL A 83 -22.38 -27.33 -17.60
N ALA A 84 -23.22 -28.05 -18.36
CA ALA A 84 -22.83 -28.78 -19.56
C ALA A 84 -22.45 -27.89 -20.77
N ARG A 85 -22.86 -26.61 -20.80
CA ARG A 85 -22.59 -25.66 -21.88
C ARG A 85 -21.41 -24.72 -21.60
N ARG A 86 -20.65 -24.95 -20.53
CA ARG A 86 -19.48 -24.13 -20.17
C ARG A 86 -18.44 -24.06 -21.29
N HIS A 87 -17.79 -22.91 -21.42
CA HIS A 87 -16.70 -22.69 -22.35
C HIS A 87 -15.52 -23.63 -22.05
N ARG A 88 -15.20 -24.54 -22.99
CA ARG A 88 -14.05 -25.45 -22.88
C ARG A 88 -12.73 -24.83 -23.35
N MET A 89 -12.80 -23.70 -24.06
CA MET A 89 -11.69 -22.81 -24.35
C MET A 89 -12.01 -21.44 -23.74
N SER A 90 -11.01 -20.75 -23.19
CA SER A 90 -11.25 -19.43 -22.60
C SER A 90 -11.78 -18.45 -23.66
N PRO A 91 -12.79 -17.62 -23.35
CA PRO A 91 -13.22 -16.54 -24.23
C PRO A 91 -12.15 -15.44 -24.37
N PHE A 92 -11.22 -15.32 -23.42
CA PHE A 92 -10.16 -14.31 -23.44
C PHE A 92 -8.92 -14.81 -24.18
N PRO A 93 -8.36 -14.02 -25.13
CA PRO A 93 -7.09 -14.36 -25.76
C PRO A 93 -5.95 -14.39 -24.74
N LEU A 94 -4.85 -15.00 -25.13
CA LEU A 94 -3.69 -15.15 -24.27
C LEU A 94 -2.72 -13.98 -24.50
N THR A 95 -2.53 -13.15 -23.48
CA THR A 95 -1.79 -11.87 -23.60
C THR A 95 -0.33 -12.08 -23.18
N SER A 96 0.64 -11.48 -23.88
CA SER A 96 2.04 -11.49 -23.42
C SER A 96 2.21 -10.67 -22.12
N MET A 97 3.25 -10.96 -21.34
CA MET A 97 3.54 -10.21 -20.11
C MET A 97 3.66 -8.71 -20.38
N ASP A 98 4.49 -8.33 -21.36
CA ASP A 98 4.79 -6.92 -21.63
C ASP A 98 3.55 -6.16 -22.07
N LYS A 99 2.70 -6.77 -22.91
CA LYS A 99 1.42 -6.19 -23.31
C LYS A 99 0.48 -6.04 -22.10
N ALA A 100 0.38 -7.04 -21.23
CA ALA A 100 -0.44 -6.94 -20.03
C ALA A 100 0.04 -5.82 -19.09
N PHE A 101 1.36 -5.70 -18.89
CA PHE A 101 1.98 -4.66 -18.07
C PHE A 101 1.75 -3.25 -18.64
N ILE A 102 1.98 -3.07 -19.94
CA ILE A 102 1.72 -1.81 -20.65
C ILE A 102 0.24 -1.44 -20.55
N THR A 103 -0.69 -2.37 -20.82
CA THR A 103 -2.13 -2.12 -20.72
C THR A 103 -2.57 -1.72 -19.31
N VAL A 104 -2.02 -2.33 -18.26
CA VAL A 104 -2.28 -1.89 -16.87
C VAL A 104 -1.83 -0.45 -16.66
N LEU A 105 -0.60 -0.10 -17.07
CA LEU A 105 -0.11 1.27 -16.92
C LEU A 105 -0.87 2.28 -17.78
N GLU A 106 -1.21 1.98 -19.03
CA GLU A 106 -1.96 2.87 -19.91
C GLU A 106 -3.36 3.18 -19.38
N MET A 107 -4.10 2.15 -18.93
CA MET A 107 -5.47 2.31 -18.46
C MET A 107 -5.57 2.93 -17.07
N THR A 108 -4.50 2.86 -16.27
CA THR A 108 -4.40 3.47 -14.94
C THR A 108 -4.28 4.99 -15.02
N ALA A 109 -5.21 5.71 -14.39
CA ALA A 109 -5.14 7.17 -14.24
C ALA A 109 -4.30 7.58 -13.02
N VAL A 110 -3.74 8.79 -13.05
CA VAL A 110 -3.22 9.45 -11.83
C VAL A 110 -4.41 9.99 -11.03
N LEU A 111 -4.35 9.92 -9.71
CA LEU A 111 -5.39 10.45 -8.83
C LEU A 111 -5.36 11.99 -8.77
N GLY A 112 -6.37 12.55 -8.10
CA GLY A 112 -6.38 13.98 -7.76
C GLY A 112 -5.44 14.31 -6.60
N THR A 113 -5.34 15.60 -6.30
CA THR A 113 -4.43 16.12 -5.28
C THR A 113 -5.10 16.32 -3.91
N GLU A 114 -4.30 16.44 -2.85
CA GLU A 114 -4.71 16.83 -1.50
C GLU A 114 -3.61 17.61 -0.78
N ILE A 115 -3.97 18.49 0.16
CA ILE A 115 -3.00 19.19 1.01
C ILE A 115 -2.78 18.38 2.28
N ILE A 116 -1.52 18.14 2.64
CA ILE A 116 -1.13 17.40 3.85
C ILE A 116 -0.11 18.16 4.68
N ASN A 117 0.08 17.77 5.94
CA ASN A 117 1.22 18.22 6.71
C ASN A 117 2.51 17.57 6.19
N TYR A 118 3.62 18.31 6.17
CA TYR A 118 4.91 17.81 5.66
C TYR A 118 5.37 16.50 6.35
N ARG A 119 5.00 16.29 7.62
CA ARG A 119 5.34 15.06 8.38
C ARG A 119 4.71 13.80 7.78
N ASP A 120 3.54 13.93 7.17
CA ASP A 120 2.80 12.83 6.53
C ASP A 120 3.23 12.64 5.05
N GLY A 121 4.25 13.39 4.59
CA GLY A 121 4.76 13.38 3.23
C GLY A 121 5.64 12.18 2.87
N MET A 122 5.99 11.31 3.83
CA MET A 122 6.85 10.15 3.57
C MET A 122 6.25 9.24 2.49
N GLY A 123 7.00 9.04 1.41
CA GLY A 123 6.55 8.24 0.26
C GLY A 123 5.41 8.87 -0.53
N ARG A 124 5.16 10.19 -0.42
CA ARG A 124 4.21 10.92 -1.27
C ARG A 124 4.90 11.55 -2.47
N VAL A 125 4.12 11.96 -3.49
CA VAL A 125 4.63 12.71 -4.65
C VAL A 125 4.11 14.14 -4.60
N LEU A 126 4.99 15.13 -4.73
CA LEU A 126 4.61 16.54 -4.78
C LEU A 126 3.81 16.86 -6.05
N ALA A 127 2.68 17.54 -5.88
CA ALA A 127 1.84 18.04 -6.96
C ALA A 127 2.12 19.52 -7.31
N GLN A 128 2.86 20.22 -6.46
CA GLN A 128 3.32 21.60 -6.62
C GLN A 128 4.85 21.68 -6.62
N ASP A 129 5.39 22.79 -7.13
CA ASP A 129 6.77 23.21 -6.85
C ASP A 129 6.83 23.88 -5.46
N VAL A 130 7.96 23.75 -4.77
CA VAL A 130 8.20 24.34 -3.45
C VAL A 130 9.37 25.30 -3.52
N TYR A 131 9.14 26.54 -3.10
CA TYR A 131 10.12 27.62 -3.14
C TYR A 131 10.57 28.04 -1.75
N ALA A 132 11.85 28.38 -1.61
CA ALA A 132 12.39 28.93 -0.37
C ALA A 132 11.91 30.37 -0.16
N LYS A 133 11.23 30.62 0.96
CA LYS A 133 10.78 31.98 1.37
C LYS A 133 11.92 32.83 1.96
N ASP A 134 12.93 32.18 2.52
CA ASP A 134 14.08 32.75 3.24
C ASP A 134 15.40 32.18 2.68
N ASN A 135 16.53 32.80 3.01
CA ASN A 135 17.86 32.30 2.67
C ASN A 135 18.34 31.26 3.71
N LEU A 136 19.17 30.31 3.29
CA LEU A 136 19.92 29.41 4.17
C LEU A 136 21.44 29.53 3.94
N PRO A 137 22.24 29.85 4.98
CA PRO A 137 21.79 30.44 6.24
C PRO A 137 21.19 31.85 6.00
N PRO A 138 20.30 32.35 6.89
CA PRO A 138 19.69 33.67 6.76
C PRO A 138 20.61 34.83 7.20
N PHE A 139 21.63 34.51 8.00
CA PHE A 139 22.73 35.37 8.45
C PHE A 139 24.07 34.73 8.02
N PRO A 140 25.19 35.48 7.93
CA PRO A 140 26.50 34.85 7.75
C PRO A 140 26.80 34.00 8.98
N ALA A 141 27.05 32.71 8.81
CA ALA A 141 27.17 31.75 9.90
C ALA A 141 28.58 31.14 9.98
N SER A 142 29.10 30.94 11.20
CA SER A 142 30.37 30.26 11.40
C SER A 142 30.29 28.78 11.00
N VAL A 143 31.33 28.27 10.34
CA VAL A 143 31.52 26.84 10.03
C VAL A 143 32.23 26.09 11.16
N LYS A 144 32.95 26.81 12.03
CA LYS A 144 33.79 26.26 13.11
C LYS A 144 33.54 26.94 14.45
N ASP A 145 33.95 26.27 15.53
CA ASP A 145 34.15 26.89 16.84
C ASP A 145 35.51 27.62 16.85
N GLY A 146 35.55 28.84 17.37
CA GLY A 146 36.76 29.66 17.37
C GLY A 146 36.44 31.15 17.48
N TYR A 147 37.08 31.98 16.65
CA TYR A 147 36.98 33.44 16.74
C TYR A 147 36.68 34.07 15.38
N ALA A 148 35.68 34.96 15.35
CA ALA A 148 35.45 35.86 14.23
C ALA A 148 36.47 36.99 14.26
N VAL A 149 37.25 37.09 13.19
CA VAL A 149 38.40 37.99 13.05
C VAL A 149 38.24 38.90 11.83
N ARG A 150 39.11 39.91 11.75
CA ARG A 150 39.36 40.66 10.52
C ARG A 150 40.62 40.10 9.88
N ALA A 151 40.50 39.48 8.70
CA ALA A 151 41.62 38.89 7.97
C ALA A 151 42.73 39.92 7.68
N ALA A 152 42.37 41.20 7.51
CA ALA A 152 43.30 42.31 7.33
C ALA A 152 44.22 42.58 8.56
N ASP A 153 43.83 42.18 9.77
CA ASP A 153 44.64 42.39 10.97
C ASP A 153 45.76 41.34 11.09
N GLY A 154 45.61 40.18 10.44
CA GLY A 154 46.59 39.09 10.42
C GLY A 154 46.82 38.39 11.77
N PRO A 155 47.94 37.65 11.93
CA PRO A 155 48.31 37.00 13.19
C PRO A 155 48.60 37.97 14.34
N GLY A 156 48.61 37.44 15.57
CA GLY A 156 49.00 38.14 16.79
C GLY A 156 47.86 38.31 17.81
N ASP A 157 48.15 39.09 18.83
CA ASP A 157 47.36 39.16 20.07
C ASP A 157 46.14 40.09 19.89
N ARG A 158 44.95 39.65 20.32
CA ARG A 158 43.67 40.32 20.08
C ARG A 158 42.80 40.34 21.33
N PHE A 159 42.03 41.41 21.50
CA PHE A 159 41.05 41.52 22.58
C PHE A 159 39.74 40.82 22.19
N ILE A 160 39.23 39.96 23.06
CA ILE A 160 37.92 39.33 22.90
C ILE A 160 36.87 40.31 23.43
N ILE A 161 35.94 40.74 22.56
CA ILE A 161 34.90 41.71 22.91
C ILE A 161 33.56 41.07 23.33
N GLY A 162 33.53 39.75 23.45
CA GLY A 162 32.35 38.95 23.79
C GLY A 162 32.23 37.67 22.97
N GLU A 163 31.06 37.03 23.04
CA GLU A 163 30.72 35.80 22.35
C GLU A 163 29.48 35.97 21.48
N SER A 164 29.47 35.33 20.30
CA SER A 164 28.29 35.09 19.48
C SER A 164 27.86 33.63 19.64
N GLN A 165 26.65 33.43 20.18
CA GLN A 165 26.07 32.12 20.41
C GLN A 165 24.98 31.79 19.37
N ALA A 166 24.81 30.51 19.07
CA ALA A 166 23.76 30.05 18.16
C ALA A 166 22.36 30.35 18.72
N GLY A 167 21.63 31.25 18.05
CA GLY A 167 20.27 31.66 18.43
C GLY A 167 20.14 33.16 18.75
N GLU A 168 21.25 33.85 19.02
CA GLU A 168 21.27 35.29 19.30
C GLU A 168 22.01 36.07 18.21
N GLN A 169 21.50 37.25 17.84
CA GLN A 169 22.15 38.11 16.87
C GLN A 169 23.14 39.04 17.60
N PRO A 170 24.46 38.97 17.32
CA PRO A 170 25.43 39.85 17.94
C PRO A 170 25.15 41.33 17.62
N THR A 171 25.14 42.15 18.66
CA THR A 171 24.91 43.60 18.62
C THR A 171 26.20 44.41 18.52
N HIS A 172 27.33 43.82 18.94
CA HIS A 172 28.65 44.46 18.88
C HIS A 172 29.28 44.34 17.48
N THR A 173 30.10 45.32 17.12
CA THR A 173 30.87 45.35 15.86
C THR A 173 32.35 45.13 16.17
N VAL A 174 32.99 44.21 15.46
CA VAL A 174 34.42 43.90 15.59
C VAL A 174 35.26 44.99 14.92
N MET A 175 36.01 45.73 15.73
CA MET A 175 36.94 46.78 15.28
C MET A 175 38.35 46.20 15.04
N PRO A 176 39.28 46.90 14.34
CA PRO A 176 40.66 46.40 14.19
C PRO A 176 41.33 46.15 15.55
N GLY A 177 42.02 45.02 15.67
CA GLY A 177 42.65 44.54 16.90
C GLY A 177 41.72 43.80 17.87
N GLN A 178 40.43 43.68 17.52
CA GLN A 178 39.43 42.95 18.30
C GLN A 178 39.00 41.67 17.59
N VAL A 179 38.49 40.72 18.36
CA VAL A 179 37.85 39.49 17.88
C VAL A 179 36.63 39.17 18.73
N MET A 180 35.72 38.36 18.22
CA MET A 180 34.59 37.83 18.99
C MET A 180 34.63 36.31 18.97
N ARG A 181 34.45 35.66 20.12
CA ARG A 181 34.30 34.20 20.18
C ARG A 181 33.04 33.80 19.42
N VAL A 182 33.12 32.75 18.60
CA VAL A 182 31.98 32.23 17.83
C VAL A 182 31.90 30.72 17.94
N THR A 183 30.68 30.21 18.02
CA THR A 183 30.38 28.77 17.95
C THR A 183 29.86 28.38 16.58
N THR A 184 29.95 27.09 16.25
CA THR A 184 29.52 26.53 14.97
C THR A 184 28.04 26.80 14.73
N GLY A 185 27.72 27.47 13.63
CA GLY A 185 26.36 27.92 13.30
C GLY A 185 25.93 29.24 13.95
N ALA A 186 26.73 29.86 14.82
CA ALA A 186 26.45 31.19 15.34
C ALA A 186 26.58 32.28 14.25
N PRO A 187 25.86 33.41 14.36
CA PRO A 187 26.00 34.50 13.41
C PRO A 187 27.35 35.21 13.55
N ILE A 188 27.95 35.60 12.43
CA ILE A 188 29.17 36.42 12.42
C ILE A 188 28.80 37.88 12.73
N PRO A 189 29.50 38.54 13.68
CA PRO A 189 29.27 39.95 14.00
C PRO A 189 29.67 40.88 12.85
N CYS A 190 29.08 42.08 12.84
CA CYS A 190 29.48 43.12 11.90
C CYS A 190 30.98 43.46 12.07
N GLY A 191 31.68 43.73 10.96
CA GLY A 191 33.09 44.12 10.96
C GLY A 191 34.09 42.97 10.81
N ALA A 192 33.72 41.74 11.19
CA ALA A 192 34.50 40.53 10.92
C ALA A 192 34.26 40.00 9.50
N ASP A 193 35.28 39.39 8.90
CA ASP A 193 35.25 38.86 7.53
C ASP A 193 35.85 37.45 7.38
N ALA A 194 36.38 36.85 8.46
CA ALA A 194 36.86 35.48 8.49
C ALA A 194 36.64 34.85 9.89
N VAL A 195 36.66 33.53 9.97
CA VAL A 195 36.76 32.78 11.24
C VAL A 195 38.10 32.05 11.29
N VAL A 196 38.72 32.05 12.46
CA VAL A 196 39.86 31.19 12.80
C VAL A 196 39.37 30.16 13.80
N GLN A 197 39.56 28.88 13.48
CA GLN A 197 39.21 27.75 14.35
C GLN A 197 40.04 27.77 15.64
N VAL A 198 39.48 27.28 16.75
CA VAL A 198 40.11 27.33 18.07
C VAL A 198 41.52 26.68 18.11
N GLU A 199 41.75 25.65 17.28
CA GLU A 199 43.04 24.94 17.19
C GLU A 199 44.19 25.81 16.65
N ASP A 200 43.88 26.89 15.92
CA ASP A 200 44.86 27.84 15.38
C ASP A 200 45.00 29.10 16.28
N THR A 201 44.69 28.96 17.57
CA THR A 201 44.76 30.05 18.57
C THR A 201 45.36 29.61 19.91
N GLU A 202 45.99 30.56 20.62
CA GLU A 202 46.46 30.38 22.01
C GLU A 202 45.77 31.39 22.92
N LEU A 203 45.13 30.94 24.00
CA LEU A 203 44.56 31.82 25.01
C LEU A 203 45.68 32.49 25.82
N LEU A 204 45.65 33.82 25.94
CA LEU A 204 46.67 34.62 26.64
C LEU A 204 46.20 35.15 27.99
N ARG A 205 44.92 35.54 28.10
CA ARG A 205 44.33 36.00 29.35
C ARG A 205 42.86 35.60 29.46
N GLU A 206 42.51 35.10 30.63
CA GLU A 206 41.15 34.80 31.09
C GLU A 206 40.78 35.69 32.30
N SER A 207 39.50 35.69 32.69
CA SER A 207 39.03 36.33 33.92
C SER A 207 39.57 35.61 35.17
N GLU A 208 39.62 36.29 36.32
CA GLU A 208 40.11 35.69 37.58
C GLU A 208 39.27 34.48 38.03
N ASP A 209 38.01 34.40 37.60
CA ASP A 209 37.08 33.30 37.85
C ASP A 209 37.14 32.17 36.78
N GLY A 210 37.94 32.34 35.71
CA GLY A 210 38.06 31.39 34.59
C GLY A 210 36.82 31.29 33.71
N THR A 211 35.93 32.28 33.76
CA THR A 211 34.61 32.26 33.09
C THR A 211 34.59 32.96 31.74
N GLU A 212 35.48 33.92 31.50
CA GLU A 212 35.53 34.73 30.29
C GLU A 212 36.96 34.77 29.74
N GLU A 213 37.08 34.57 28.42
CA GLU A 213 38.33 34.76 27.69
C GLU A 213 38.47 36.24 27.32
N LEU A 214 39.62 36.85 27.64
CA LEU A 214 39.83 38.30 27.48
C LEU A 214 40.80 38.63 26.34
N GLU A 215 41.87 37.84 26.18
CA GLU A 215 42.89 38.02 25.13
C GLU A 215 43.32 36.68 24.53
N VAL A 216 43.39 36.64 23.20
CA VAL A 216 43.79 35.45 22.42
C VAL A 216 44.83 35.82 21.37
N ARG A 217 45.79 34.93 21.14
CA ARG A 217 46.73 34.99 20.03
C ARG A 217 46.19 34.22 18.84
N ILE A 218 46.04 34.91 17.71
CA ILE A 218 45.77 34.28 16.42
C ILE A 218 47.11 33.81 15.81
N LEU A 219 47.27 32.52 15.57
CA LEU A 219 48.54 31.95 15.05
C LEU A 219 48.65 32.06 13.52
N VAL A 220 47.52 32.06 12.82
CA VAL A 220 47.46 31.94 11.35
C VAL A 220 46.94 33.19 10.66
N GLN A 221 47.41 33.43 9.44
CA GLN A 221 46.87 34.47 8.57
C GLN A 221 45.57 33.97 7.91
N ALA A 222 44.43 34.36 8.47
CA ALA A 222 43.12 34.06 7.91
C ALA A 222 42.93 34.67 6.51
N ARG A 223 42.08 34.05 5.68
CA ARG A 223 41.68 34.59 4.37
C ARG A 223 40.26 35.19 4.46
N PRO A 224 39.96 36.30 3.76
CA PRO A 224 38.59 36.82 3.71
C PRO A 224 37.60 35.76 3.20
N GLY A 225 36.49 35.59 3.93
CA GLY A 225 35.47 34.57 3.69
C GLY A 225 35.81 33.16 4.18
N GLN A 226 36.96 32.95 4.83
CA GLN A 226 37.32 31.65 5.39
C GLN A 226 36.37 31.25 6.53
N ASP A 227 35.95 29.98 6.51
CA ASP A 227 35.13 29.32 7.54
C ASP A 227 33.81 30.07 7.89
N ILE A 228 33.29 30.84 6.93
CA ILE A 228 31.99 31.53 6.99
C ILE A 228 31.09 31.03 5.86
N ARG A 229 29.86 30.61 6.18
CA ARG A 229 28.77 30.44 5.21
C ARG A 229 28.04 31.77 5.04
N PRO A 230 28.17 32.48 3.89
CA PRO A 230 27.46 33.73 3.67
C PRO A 230 25.94 33.53 3.56
N ILE A 231 25.18 34.63 3.61
CA ILE A 231 23.72 34.59 3.47
C ILE A 231 23.33 33.94 2.14
N GLY A 232 22.50 32.89 2.22
CA GLY A 232 22.03 32.16 1.03
C GLY A 232 23.12 31.37 0.30
N HIS A 233 24.11 30.86 1.04
CA HIS A 233 25.13 29.95 0.51
C HIS A 233 24.53 28.61 0.05
N ASP A 234 23.62 28.04 0.85
CA ASP A 234 23.06 26.71 0.61
C ASP A 234 21.71 26.77 -0.13
N ILE A 235 20.86 27.75 0.21
CA ILE A 235 19.55 27.97 -0.42
C ILE A 235 19.30 29.47 -0.53
N LYS A 236 18.88 29.95 -1.70
CA LYS A 236 18.50 31.36 -1.91
C LYS A 236 17.00 31.56 -1.82
N ARG A 237 16.59 32.71 -1.28
CA ARG A 237 15.19 33.14 -1.30
C ARG A 237 14.68 33.21 -2.75
N GLY A 238 13.56 32.55 -3.01
CA GLY A 238 12.93 32.41 -4.32
C GLY A 238 13.40 31.19 -5.12
N GLU A 239 14.36 30.41 -4.62
CA GLU A 239 14.85 29.19 -5.27
C GLU A 239 13.84 28.04 -5.13
N CYS A 240 13.65 27.26 -6.20
CA CYS A 240 12.82 26.06 -6.19
C CYS A 240 13.60 24.90 -5.55
N VAL A 241 13.29 24.56 -4.30
CA VAL A 241 14.01 23.54 -3.52
C VAL A 241 13.52 22.12 -3.81
N LEU A 242 12.24 21.96 -4.17
CA LEU A 242 11.65 20.68 -4.57
C LEU A 242 10.68 20.90 -5.73
N ALA A 243 10.90 20.20 -6.84
CA ALA A 243 10.03 20.25 -8.00
C ALA A 243 8.81 19.34 -7.86
N LYS A 244 7.73 19.69 -8.57
CA LYS A 244 6.57 18.85 -8.82
C LYS A 244 6.99 17.51 -9.44
N GLY A 245 6.40 16.41 -8.96
CA GLY A 245 6.73 15.04 -9.37
C GLY A 245 7.85 14.41 -8.55
N THR A 246 8.51 15.14 -7.64
CA THR A 246 9.46 14.56 -6.68
C THR A 246 8.75 13.59 -5.74
N HIS A 247 9.25 12.37 -5.64
CA HIS A 247 8.84 11.37 -4.66
C HIS A 247 9.62 11.57 -3.35
N MET A 248 8.92 11.93 -2.27
CA MET A 248 9.53 12.41 -1.03
C MET A 248 10.02 11.26 -0.13
N GLY A 249 11.30 11.32 0.25
CA GLY A 249 11.90 10.56 1.33
C GLY A 249 12.29 11.46 2.52
N PRO A 250 13.11 10.97 3.46
CA PRO A 250 13.43 11.69 4.69
C PRO A 250 14.14 13.04 4.46
N SER A 251 14.99 13.11 3.42
CA SER A 251 15.73 14.33 3.06
C SER A 251 14.79 15.44 2.58
N GLU A 252 13.79 15.09 1.78
CA GLU A 252 12.79 16.01 1.24
C GLU A 252 11.90 16.54 2.38
N ILE A 253 11.51 15.70 3.33
CA ILE A 253 10.77 16.13 4.54
C ILE A 253 11.62 17.07 5.40
N GLY A 254 12.92 16.81 5.52
CA GLY A 254 13.88 17.72 6.16
C GLY A 254 13.94 19.07 5.45
N LEU A 255 14.05 19.08 4.12
CA LEU A 255 14.14 20.28 3.30
C LEU A 255 12.87 21.14 3.37
N LEU A 256 11.67 20.52 3.39
CA LEU A 256 10.40 21.20 3.65
C LEU A 256 10.39 21.90 5.01
N ALA A 257 10.91 21.25 6.05
CA ALA A 257 11.06 21.86 7.37
C ALA A 257 12.07 23.02 7.36
N THR A 258 13.19 22.88 6.64
CA THR A 258 14.22 23.91 6.48
C THR A 258 13.69 25.19 5.82
N VAL A 259 12.88 25.09 4.76
CA VAL A 259 12.22 26.26 4.16
C VAL A 259 10.95 26.70 4.92
N GLY A 260 10.59 25.99 5.99
CA GLY A 260 9.41 26.28 6.80
C GLY A 260 8.10 26.24 6.02
N VAL A 261 7.96 25.26 5.11
CA VAL A 261 6.74 24.94 4.36
C VAL A 261 6.11 23.70 4.99
N THR A 262 5.18 23.92 5.91
CA THR A 262 4.60 22.86 6.75
C THR A 262 3.40 22.15 6.13
N GLU A 263 2.80 22.74 5.09
CA GLU A 263 1.69 22.18 4.32
C GLU A 263 2.09 22.13 2.84
N VAL A 264 1.83 21.00 2.19
CA VAL A 264 2.22 20.76 0.79
C VAL A 264 1.11 20.05 0.02
N GLU A 265 0.94 20.44 -1.24
CA GLU A 265 0.04 19.76 -2.18
C GLU A 265 0.67 18.44 -2.67
N VAL A 266 0.04 17.38 -2.20
CA VAL A 266 0.08 15.94 -2.46
C VAL A 266 -0.56 15.39 -3.71
N GLN A 267 -0.03 14.36 -4.35
CA GLN A 267 -0.89 13.36 -5.00
C GLN A 267 -1.54 12.43 -3.96
N LYS A 268 -2.83 12.10 -4.15
CA LYS A 268 -3.56 11.18 -3.26
C LYS A 268 -3.01 9.76 -3.34
N PHE A 269 -3.04 9.06 -2.21
CA PHE A 269 -2.82 7.61 -2.20
C PHE A 269 -4.08 6.87 -2.66
N PRO A 270 -3.97 5.85 -3.52
CA PRO A 270 -5.09 4.99 -3.87
C PRO A 270 -5.57 4.19 -2.65
N VAL A 271 -6.88 4.21 -2.39
CA VAL A 271 -7.48 3.29 -1.42
C VAL A 271 -7.69 1.93 -2.09
N VAL A 272 -7.24 0.86 -1.45
CA VAL A 272 -7.24 -0.49 -2.03
C VAL A 272 -8.11 -1.45 -1.23
N ALA A 273 -9.20 -1.93 -1.82
CA ALA A 273 -10.06 -2.96 -1.25
C ALA A 273 -9.58 -4.37 -1.64
N VAL A 274 -9.51 -5.28 -0.67
CA VAL A 274 -9.09 -6.67 -0.88
C VAL A 274 -10.17 -7.64 -0.40
N MET A 275 -10.56 -8.57 -1.26
CA MET A 275 -11.45 -9.70 -0.96
C MET A 275 -10.84 -11.03 -1.40
N SER A 276 -11.13 -12.12 -0.68
CA SER A 276 -10.86 -13.48 -1.14
C SER A 276 -12.18 -14.17 -1.51
N THR A 277 -12.17 -14.97 -2.58
CA THR A 277 -13.37 -15.65 -3.09
C THR A 277 -13.13 -17.16 -3.13
N GLY A 278 -13.99 -17.94 -2.49
CA GLY A 278 -13.89 -19.40 -2.54
C GLY A 278 -14.64 -20.08 -1.41
N ASN A 279 -15.54 -21.01 -1.75
CA ASN A 279 -16.29 -21.79 -0.77
C ASN A 279 -15.41 -22.74 0.06
N GLU A 280 -14.13 -22.96 -0.30
CA GLU A 280 -13.17 -23.70 0.54
C GLU A 280 -12.58 -22.85 1.69
N LEU A 281 -12.74 -21.53 1.65
CA LEU A 281 -12.04 -20.62 2.56
C LEU A 281 -12.71 -20.53 3.94
N LEU A 282 -11.86 -20.33 4.95
CA LEU A 282 -12.17 -19.96 6.34
C LEU A 282 -11.24 -18.81 6.74
N ASN A 283 -11.59 -18.06 7.78
CA ASN A 283 -10.72 -16.99 8.27
C ASN A 283 -9.48 -17.58 8.97
N PRO A 284 -8.38 -16.80 9.11
CA PRO A 284 -7.20 -17.22 9.86
C PRO A 284 -7.49 -17.68 11.29
N GLU A 285 -8.50 -17.09 11.93
CA GLU A 285 -8.92 -17.33 13.31
C GLU A 285 -9.73 -18.63 13.48
N ASP A 286 -10.31 -19.15 12.40
CA ASP A 286 -11.21 -20.31 12.44
C ASP A 286 -10.45 -21.65 12.53
N ASP A 287 -11.07 -22.66 13.15
CA ASP A 287 -10.58 -24.03 13.14
C ASP A 287 -10.84 -24.75 11.81
N LEU A 288 -9.94 -25.66 11.42
CA LEU A 288 -10.04 -26.35 10.14
C LEU A 288 -11.15 -27.40 10.13
N HIS A 289 -12.00 -27.34 9.10
CA HIS A 289 -12.99 -28.35 8.80
C HIS A 289 -12.60 -29.18 7.55
N PRO A 290 -13.12 -30.41 7.39
CA PRO A 290 -12.85 -31.23 6.20
C PRO A 290 -13.18 -30.49 4.90
N GLY A 291 -12.22 -30.45 3.97
CA GLY A 291 -12.36 -29.75 2.68
C GLY A 291 -12.22 -28.22 2.75
N LYS A 292 -11.85 -27.65 3.91
CA LYS A 292 -11.61 -26.21 4.09
C LYS A 292 -10.12 -25.89 4.29
N ILE A 293 -9.74 -24.67 3.93
CA ILE A 293 -8.41 -24.09 4.17
C ILE A 293 -8.54 -22.65 4.69
N ARG A 294 -7.55 -22.16 5.44
CA ARG A 294 -7.52 -20.76 5.88
C ARG A 294 -7.09 -19.83 4.73
N ASP A 295 -7.78 -18.70 4.62
CA ASP A 295 -7.41 -17.62 3.71
C ASP A 295 -6.10 -16.97 4.14
N SER A 296 -5.03 -17.21 3.37
CA SER A 296 -3.73 -16.59 3.55
C SER A 296 -3.45 -15.49 2.53
N ASN A 297 -4.21 -15.44 1.43
CA ASN A 297 -3.96 -14.50 0.34
C ASN A 297 -4.35 -13.08 0.75
N ARG A 298 -5.52 -12.90 1.37
CA ARG A 298 -6.01 -11.60 1.81
C ARG A 298 -5.01 -10.92 2.75
N SER A 299 -4.56 -11.64 3.79
CA SER A 299 -3.56 -11.12 4.74
C SER A 299 -2.23 -10.80 4.06
N THR A 300 -1.77 -11.63 3.12
CA THR A 300 -0.50 -11.39 2.41
C THR A 300 -0.60 -10.19 1.46
N LEU A 301 -1.70 -10.07 0.70
CA LEU A 301 -1.94 -8.95 -0.21
C LEU A 301 -2.09 -7.63 0.55
N LEU A 302 -2.88 -7.61 1.64
CA LEU A 302 -3.02 -6.45 2.52
C LEU A 302 -1.66 -6.01 3.06
N ALA A 303 -0.83 -6.94 3.55
CA ALA A 303 0.51 -6.63 4.04
C ALA A 303 1.43 -6.05 2.96
N THR A 304 1.45 -6.62 1.75
CA THR A 304 2.25 -6.07 0.62
C THR A 304 1.81 -4.65 0.23
N ILE A 305 0.51 -4.36 0.29
CA ILE A 305 -0.01 -3.01 -0.03
C ILE A 305 0.34 -2.00 1.08
N GLN A 306 0.25 -2.44 2.34
CA GLN A 306 0.63 -1.65 3.53
C GLN A 306 2.13 -1.38 3.61
N GLU A 307 2.98 -2.30 3.16
CA GLU A 307 4.44 -2.12 3.06
C GLU A 307 4.82 -0.95 2.14
N HIS A 308 3.99 -0.66 1.12
CA HIS A 308 4.12 0.51 0.26
C HIS A 308 3.41 1.77 0.79
N GLY A 309 2.81 1.73 1.98
CA GLY A 309 2.17 2.87 2.63
C GLY A 309 0.74 3.19 2.18
N TYR A 310 0.12 2.35 1.34
CA TYR A 310 -1.22 2.61 0.82
C TYR A 310 -2.33 2.20 1.81
N PRO A 311 -3.42 2.99 1.94
CA PRO A 311 -4.56 2.65 2.79
C PRO A 311 -5.36 1.46 2.22
N THR A 312 -5.61 0.46 3.07
CA THR A 312 -6.29 -0.78 2.68
C THR A 312 -7.65 -0.98 3.33
N ILE A 313 -8.61 -1.52 2.59
CA ILE A 313 -9.91 -1.97 3.08
C ILE A 313 -10.01 -3.50 2.97
N ASN A 314 -10.39 -4.16 4.05
CA ASN A 314 -10.60 -5.60 4.10
C ASN A 314 -12.10 -5.89 3.91
N LEU A 315 -12.47 -6.51 2.79
CA LEU A 315 -13.85 -6.90 2.47
C LEU A 315 -14.17 -8.35 2.86
N GLY A 316 -13.24 -9.05 3.50
CA GLY A 316 -13.47 -10.40 4.01
C GLY A 316 -13.38 -11.52 2.96
N ILE A 317 -14.10 -12.60 3.24
CA ILE A 317 -14.23 -13.79 2.39
C ILE A 317 -15.64 -13.76 1.79
N VAL A 318 -15.72 -13.89 0.47
CA VAL A 318 -16.97 -13.91 -0.30
C VAL A 318 -17.20 -15.33 -0.84
N GLY A 319 -18.45 -15.80 -0.75
CA GLY A 319 -18.85 -17.09 -1.31
C GLY A 319 -18.83 -17.09 -2.84
N ASP A 320 -18.75 -18.27 -3.44
CA ASP A 320 -18.85 -18.47 -4.89
C ASP A 320 -20.31 -18.37 -5.37
N ASN A 321 -20.98 -17.26 -5.05
CA ASN A 321 -22.34 -16.95 -5.48
C ASN A 321 -22.32 -15.61 -6.24
N PRO A 322 -23.00 -15.48 -7.39
CA PRO A 322 -23.00 -14.24 -8.16
C PRO A 322 -23.51 -13.01 -7.38
N ASP A 323 -24.59 -13.17 -6.62
CA ASP A 323 -25.21 -12.08 -5.84
C ASP A 323 -24.26 -11.59 -4.72
N ASP A 324 -23.57 -12.51 -4.02
CA ASP A 324 -22.61 -12.15 -2.97
C ASP A 324 -21.38 -11.44 -3.55
N LEU A 325 -20.87 -11.92 -4.69
CA LEU A 325 -19.77 -11.29 -5.43
C LEU A 325 -20.15 -9.88 -5.91
N LEU A 326 -21.35 -9.72 -6.46
CA LEU A 326 -21.85 -8.42 -6.93
C LEU A 326 -22.00 -7.42 -5.78
N ASN A 327 -22.51 -7.86 -4.62
CA ASN A 327 -22.63 -7.01 -3.44
C ASN A 327 -21.25 -6.58 -2.91
N ALA A 328 -20.30 -7.51 -2.79
CA ALA A 328 -18.93 -7.21 -2.33
C ALA A 328 -18.16 -6.31 -3.31
N LEU A 329 -18.35 -6.50 -4.63
CA LEU A 329 -17.77 -5.62 -5.66
C LEU A 329 -18.34 -4.20 -5.55
N ASN A 330 -19.67 -4.05 -5.42
CA ASN A 330 -20.31 -2.74 -5.25
C ASN A 330 -19.85 -2.03 -3.95
N GLU A 331 -19.69 -2.76 -2.85
CA GLU A 331 -19.12 -2.19 -1.62
C GLU A 331 -17.69 -1.69 -1.88
N GLY A 332 -16.85 -2.52 -2.51
CA GLY A 332 -15.48 -2.15 -2.90
C GLY A 332 -15.41 -0.89 -3.78
N ILE A 333 -16.25 -0.81 -4.81
CA ILE A 333 -16.36 0.35 -5.73
C ILE A 333 -16.64 1.63 -4.96
N SER A 334 -17.58 1.57 -4.01
CA SER A 334 -18.02 2.74 -3.25
C SER A 334 -16.99 3.26 -2.24
N ARG A 335 -16.05 2.40 -1.80
CA ARG A 335 -15.11 2.70 -0.71
C ARG A 335 -13.65 2.79 -1.14
N ALA A 336 -13.27 2.28 -2.31
CA ALA A 336 -11.89 2.17 -2.77
C ALA A 336 -11.72 2.58 -4.24
N ASP A 337 -10.48 2.86 -4.66
CA ASP A 337 -10.11 3.19 -6.05
C ASP A 337 -9.62 1.96 -6.82
N VAL A 338 -9.03 1.02 -6.09
CA VAL A 338 -8.58 -0.28 -6.60
C VAL A 338 -9.24 -1.41 -5.83
N ILE A 339 -9.74 -2.40 -6.55
CA ILE A 339 -10.32 -3.61 -5.99
C ILE A 339 -9.44 -4.79 -6.40
N ILE A 340 -9.06 -5.61 -5.42
CA ILE A 340 -8.26 -6.81 -5.61
C ILE A 340 -9.07 -8.00 -5.12
N THR A 341 -9.33 -8.95 -6.01
CA THR A 341 -9.97 -10.22 -5.67
C THR A 341 -8.94 -11.35 -5.76
N SER A 342 -9.11 -12.39 -4.94
CA SER A 342 -8.25 -13.58 -4.98
C SER A 342 -9.08 -14.86 -5.03
N GLY A 343 -9.13 -15.51 -6.19
CA GLY A 343 -9.98 -16.68 -6.46
C GLY A 343 -10.91 -16.48 -7.65
N GLY A 344 -11.77 -17.46 -7.96
CA GLY A 344 -12.87 -17.29 -8.93
C GLY A 344 -12.50 -16.99 -10.40
N VAL A 345 -11.23 -17.11 -10.83
CA VAL A 345 -10.73 -16.58 -12.12
C VAL A 345 -10.27 -17.63 -13.16
N SER A 346 -10.40 -18.92 -12.89
CA SER A 346 -9.86 -19.99 -13.75
C SER A 346 -10.89 -20.48 -14.80
N MET A 347 -11.09 -21.81 -14.89
CA MET A 347 -12.10 -22.52 -15.70
C MET A 347 -12.99 -23.44 -14.83
N GLY A 348 -13.04 -23.16 -13.54
CA GLY A 348 -13.86 -23.87 -12.57
C GLY A 348 -15.35 -23.65 -12.82
N GLU A 349 -16.16 -24.60 -12.38
CA GLU A 349 -17.63 -24.53 -12.46
C GLU A 349 -18.23 -23.35 -11.68
N LYS A 350 -17.47 -22.80 -10.72
CA LYS A 350 -17.87 -21.72 -9.83
C LYS A 350 -17.08 -20.41 -10.05
N ASP A 351 -16.35 -20.30 -11.16
CA ASP A 351 -15.55 -19.12 -11.49
C ASP A 351 -16.44 -18.02 -12.11
N TYR A 352 -17.41 -17.54 -11.34
CA TYR A 352 -18.41 -16.56 -11.77
C TYR A 352 -17.84 -15.13 -11.89
N LEU A 353 -16.68 -14.85 -11.29
CA LEU A 353 -16.14 -13.50 -11.13
C LEU A 353 -15.99 -12.77 -12.47
N LYS A 354 -15.53 -13.45 -13.51
CA LYS A 354 -15.43 -12.91 -14.87
C LYS A 354 -16.77 -12.57 -15.51
N GLN A 355 -17.81 -13.36 -15.20
CA GLN A 355 -19.16 -13.14 -15.71
C GLN A 355 -19.84 -11.99 -14.95
N VAL A 356 -19.67 -11.90 -13.63
CA VAL A 356 -20.19 -10.78 -12.83
C VAL A 356 -19.57 -9.45 -13.25
N LEU A 357 -18.25 -9.42 -13.52
CA LEU A 357 -17.58 -8.21 -14.01
C LEU A 357 -18.12 -7.71 -15.36
N ASP A 358 -18.34 -8.61 -16.32
CA ASP A 358 -18.78 -8.28 -17.68
C ASP A 358 -20.31 -8.00 -17.75
N ILE A 359 -21.11 -8.90 -17.19
CA ILE A 359 -22.56 -8.92 -17.32
C ILE A 359 -23.26 -8.01 -16.32
N ASP A 360 -22.87 -8.02 -15.04
CA ASP A 360 -23.59 -7.29 -13.99
C ASP A 360 -22.94 -5.95 -13.63
N LEU A 361 -21.60 -5.88 -13.66
CA LEU A 361 -20.82 -4.68 -13.37
C LEU A 361 -20.55 -3.82 -14.61
N HIS A 362 -20.72 -4.37 -15.82
CA HIS A 362 -20.36 -3.75 -17.11
C HIS A 362 -18.92 -3.21 -17.18
N ALA A 363 -17.99 -3.85 -16.46
CA ALA A 363 -16.59 -3.49 -16.42
C ALA A 363 -15.85 -3.97 -17.69
N GLN A 364 -14.98 -3.12 -18.23
CA GLN A 364 -14.19 -3.43 -19.41
C GLN A 364 -13.02 -4.35 -19.04
N ILE A 365 -13.13 -5.64 -19.36
CA ILE A 365 -12.05 -6.62 -19.14
C ILE A 365 -11.01 -6.51 -20.26
N HIS A 366 -9.85 -5.95 -19.95
CA HIS A 366 -8.75 -5.74 -20.91
C HIS A 366 -8.01 -7.04 -21.23
N PHE A 367 -7.79 -7.89 -20.21
CA PHE A 367 -7.28 -9.24 -20.39
C PHE A 367 -7.78 -10.16 -19.28
N GLY A 368 -8.03 -11.42 -19.62
CA GLY A 368 -8.41 -12.48 -18.67
C GLY A 368 -7.41 -13.64 -18.55
N ARG A 369 -6.30 -13.59 -19.29
CA ARG A 369 -5.18 -14.54 -19.24
C ARG A 369 -3.86 -13.88 -19.67
N VAL A 370 -2.77 -14.21 -18.96
CA VAL A 370 -1.41 -13.73 -19.25
C VAL A 370 -0.45 -14.90 -19.43
N PHE A 371 0.43 -14.83 -20.43
CA PHE A 371 1.48 -15.82 -20.70
C PHE A 371 2.65 -15.67 -19.73
N MET A 372 2.44 -16.12 -18.49
CA MET A 372 3.40 -16.07 -17.41
C MET A 372 3.26 -17.28 -16.48
N LYS A 373 4.32 -17.57 -15.72
CA LYS A 373 4.33 -18.61 -14.69
C LYS A 373 5.01 -18.07 -13.42
N PRO A 374 4.40 -18.18 -12.23
CA PRO A 374 2.97 -18.35 -11.99
C PRO A 374 2.16 -17.11 -12.47
N GLY A 375 0.84 -17.23 -12.63
CA GLY A 375 -0.03 -16.07 -12.95
C GLY A 375 -0.97 -16.23 -14.16
N LEU A 376 -1.07 -17.40 -14.79
CA LEU A 376 -1.86 -17.62 -16.01
C LEU A 376 -3.31 -17.03 -16.03
N PRO A 377 -4.15 -17.17 -14.98
CA PRO A 377 -5.54 -16.70 -15.03
C PRO A 377 -5.73 -15.24 -14.55
N THR A 378 -4.65 -14.49 -14.33
CA THR A 378 -4.72 -13.07 -13.90
C THR A 378 -5.57 -12.27 -14.86
N THR A 379 -6.49 -11.48 -14.30
CA THR A 379 -7.49 -10.71 -15.04
C THR A 379 -7.47 -9.26 -14.58
N PHE A 380 -7.52 -8.34 -15.52
CA PHE A 380 -7.56 -6.90 -15.26
C PHE A 380 -8.74 -6.28 -15.98
N ALA A 381 -9.51 -5.49 -15.25
CA ALA A 381 -10.65 -4.76 -15.76
C ALA A 381 -10.67 -3.31 -15.23
N THR A 382 -11.29 -2.42 -15.98
CA THR A 382 -11.57 -1.05 -15.56
C THR A 382 -13.06 -0.76 -15.61
N MET A 383 -13.55 0.02 -14.66
CA MET A 383 -14.92 0.49 -14.64
C MET A 383 -14.93 2.00 -14.44
N ASP A 384 -15.56 2.73 -15.35
CA ASP A 384 -15.70 4.18 -15.27
C ASP A 384 -17.07 4.50 -14.68
N MET A 385 -17.11 5.14 -13.51
CA MET A 385 -18.35 5.46 -12.78
C MET A 385 -18.30 6.90 -12.29
N ASP A 386 -19.32 7.70 -12.62
CA ASP A 386 -19.42 9.13 -12.27
C ASP A 386 -18.17 9.96 -12.66
N GLY A 387 -17.48 9.58 -13.73
CA GLY A 387 -16.25 10.21 -14.21
C GLY A 387 -14.96 9.76 -13.49
N ALA A 388 -15.06 8.92 -12.46
CA ALA A 388 -13.92 8.30 -11.79
C ALA A 388 -13.66 6.89 -12.35
N ARG A 389 -12.40 6.62 -12.73
CA ARG A 389 -11.96 5.28 -13.16
C ARG A 389 -11.57 4.44 -11.95
N LYS A 390 -12.22 3.28 -11.79
CA LYS A 390 -11.89 2.25 -10.80
C LYS A 390 -11.16 1.09 -11.47
N LEU A 391 -10.13 0.57 -10.80
CA LEU A 391 -9.33 -0.55 -11.29
C LEU A 391 -9.71 -1.84 -10.57
N ILE A 392 -9.83 -2.94 -11.31
CA ILE A 392 -10.18 -4.24 -10.75
C ILE A 392 -9.13 -5.28 -11.19
N PHE A 393 -8.43 -5.84 -10.22
CA PHE A 393 -7.46 -6.91 -10.41
C PHE A 393 -8.00 -8.20 -9.80
N ALA A 394 -8.34 -9.17 -10.65
CA ALA A 394 -8.76 -10.49 -10.19
C ALA A 394 -7.59 -11.47 -10.30
N LEU A 395 -7.01 -11.79 -9.13
CA LEU A 395 -5.76 -12.51 -8.98
C LEU A 395 -5.98 -14.02 -8.74
N PRO A 396 -4.99 -14.89 -9.04
CA PRO A 396 -5.16 -16.33 -8.91
C PRO A 396 -5.21 -16.78 -7.43
N GLY A 397 -6.37 -17.25 -6.96
CA GLY A 397 -6.60 -17.57 -5.53
C GLY A 397 -5.98 -18.88 -5.01
N ARG A 398 -6.12 -20.00 -5.72
CA ARG A 398 -5.66 -21.33 -5.22
C ARG A 398 -4.15 -21.48 -4.97
N ASN A 399 -3.37 -20.45 -5.30
CA ASN A 399 -1.92 -20.46 -5.26
C ASN A 399 -1.44 -19.15 -4.59
N PRO A 400 -1.15 -19.15 -3.28
CA PRO A 400 -0.72 -17.94 -2.58
C PRO A 400 0.51 -17.28 -3.21
N VAL A 401 1.41 -18.08 -3.79
CA VAL A 401 2.55 -17.59 -4.56
C VAL A 401 2.11 -16.75 -5.77
N SER A 402 1.09 -17.22 -6.50
CA SER A 402 0.63 -16.56 -7.72
C SER A 402 0.07 -15.18 -7.40
N ALA A 403 -0.79 -15.07 -6.39
CA ALA A 403 -1.40 -13.80 -5.98
C ALA A 403 -0.33 -12.72 -5.68
N VAL A 404 0.66 -13.04 -4.85
CA VAL A 404 1.74 -12.11 -4.47
C VAL A 404 2.64 -11.75 -5.66
N VAL A 405 3.02 -12.73 -6.51
CA VAL A 405 3.81 -12.48 -7.73
C VAL A 405 3.05 -11.52 -8.67
N THR A 406 1.76 -11.76 -8.89
CA THR A 406 0.93 -10.89 -9.75
C THR A 406 0.63 -9.53 -9.11
N CYS A 407 0.58 -9.44 -7.78
CA CYS A 407 0.47 -8.18 -7.06
C CYS A 407 1.71 -7.30 -7.29
N ASN A 408 2.90 -7.85 -7.06
CA ASN A 408 4.16 -7.15 -7.27
C ASN A 408 4.38 -6.74 -8.74
N LEU A 409 3.95 -7.58 -9.69
CA LEU A 409 4.15 -7.32 -11.13
C LEU A 409 3.14 -6.34 -11.76
N PHE A 410 1.88 -6.30 -11.30
CA PHE A 410 0.83 -5.48 -11.93
C PHE A 410 0.22 -4.45 -10.98
N VAL A 411 -0.13 -4.86 -9.76
CA VAL A 411 -0.82 -3.99 -8.80
C VAL A 411 0.11 -2.89 -8.31
N ILE A 412 1.32 -3.23 -7.84
CA ILE A 412 2.24 -2.24 -7.29
C ILE A 412 2.63 -1.14 -8.30
N PRO A 413 2.98 -1.45 -9.57
CA PRO A 413 3.18 -0.42 -10.59
C PRO A 413 1.94 0.41 -10.88
N ALA A 414 0.73 -0.18 -10.85
CA ALA A 414 -0.50 0.60 -10.98
C ALA A 414 -0.69 1.58 -9.81
N LEU A 415 -0.53 1.13 -8.56
CA LEU A 415 -0.65 1.98 -7.37
C LEU A 415 0.38 3.13 -7.37
N ARG A 416 1.63 2.85 -7.76
CA ARG A 416 2.68 3.85 -7.97
C ARG A 416 2.29 4.90 -9.02
N LYS A 417 1.66 4.48 -10.13
CA LYS A 417 1.15 5.42 -11.14
C LYS A 417 -0.03 6.23 -10.63
N MET A 418 -0.96 5.63 -9.86
CA MET A 418 -2.09 6.33 -9.25
C MET A 418 -1.65 7.43 -8.29
N GLN A 419 -0.60 7.16 -7.52
CA GLN A 419 0.12 8.11 -6.67
C GLN A 419 0.91 9.18 -7.47
N GLY A 420 0.99 9.08 -8.79
CA GLY A 420 1.66 10.06 -9.65
C GLY A 420 3.18 9.95 -9.71
N ILE A 421 3.78 8.80 -9.34
CA ILE A 421 5.20 8.55 -9.59
C ILE A 421 5.44 8.53 -11.11
N LEU A 422 6.36 9.39 -11.58
CA LEU A 422 6.64 9.61 -13.01
C LEU A 422 7.11 8.33 -13.73
N ASP A 423 7.98 7.55 -13.09
CA ASP A 423 8.33 6.21 -13.55
C ASP A 423 7.84 5.16 -12.53
N PRO A 424 6.65 4.58 -12.73
CA PRO A 424 6.07 3.62 -11.79
C PRO A 424 6.67 2.21 -11.91
N ARG A 425 7.61 1.98 -12.83
CA ARG A 425 8.18 0.66 -13.09
C ARG A 425 8.98 0.14 -11.88
N PRO A 426 9.05 -1.19 -11.69
CA PRO A 426 9.86 -1.75 -10.62
C PRO A 426 11.34 -1.71 -10.99
N THR A 427 12.22 -1.58 -9.98
CA THR A 427 13.67 -1.63 -10.18
C THR A 427 14.10 -3.04 -10.54
N ILE A 428 14.80 -3.19 -11.67
CA ILE A 428 15.36 -4.46 -12.13
C ILE A 428 16.89 -4.39 -11.99
N ILE A 429 17.47 -5.38 -11.32
CA ILE A 429 18.91 -5.50 -11.08
C ILE A 429 19.42 -6.77 -11.77
N LYS A 430 20.61 -6.70 -12.37
CA LYS A 430 21.32 -7.86 -12.92
C LYS A 430 21.97 -8.65 -11.77
N ALA A 431 21.68 -9.93 -11.67
CA ALA A 431 22.20 -10.82 -10.62
C ALA A 431 22.74 -12.14 -11.20
N ARG A 432 23.63 -12.81 -10.47
CA ARG A 432 24.16 -14.14 -10.84
C ARG A 432 23.29 -15.26 -10.27
N LEU A 433 22.91 -16.25 -11.07
CA LEU A 433 22.19 -17.43 -10.59
C LEU A 433 23.04 -18.26 -9.61
N SER A 434 22.50 -18.61 -8.44
CA SER A 434 23.17 -19.52 -7.49
C SER A 434 23.18 -20.99 -7.90
N CYS A 435 22.25 -21.39 -8.77
CA CYS A 435 21.95 -22.76 -9.15
C CYS A 435 21.37 -22.82 -10.57
N ASP A 436 21.50 -23.96 -11.23
CA ASP A 436 20.96 -24.18 -12.57
C ASP A 436 19.42 -24.21 -12.54
N VAL A 437 18.78 -23.63 -13.56
CA VAL A 437 17.31 -23.55 -13.65
C VAL A 437 16.84 -23.93 -15.05
N LYS A 438 15.92 -24.90 -15.13
CA LYS A 438 15.28 -25.31 -16.40
C LYS A 438 14.16 -24.34 -16.78
N LEU A 439 14.13 -23.91 -18.04
CA LEU A 439 13.18 -22.93 -18.54
C LEU A 439 11.83 -23.56 -18.92
N ASP A 440 10.74 -22.91 -18.55
CA ASP A 440 9.37 -23.20 -19.03
C ASP A 440 9.15 -22.53 -20.39
N PRO A 441 8.21 -22.98 -21.24
CA PRO A 441 7.81 -22.24 -22.44
C PRO A 441 7.30 -20.81 -22.16
N ARG A 442 6.88 -20.51 -20.92
CA ARG A 442 6.50 -19.18 -20.44
C ARG A 442 7.66 -18.49 -19.72
N PRO A 443 7.72 -17.15 -19.72
CA PRO A 443 8.56 -16.43 -18.76
C PRO A 443 8.15 -16.82 -17.34
N GLU A 444 9.15 -17.13 -16.52
CA GLU A 444 8.96 -17.69 -15.18
C GLU A 444 9.52 -16.79 -14.08
N TYR A 445 8.68 -16.54 -13.08
CA TYR A 445 8.91 -15.58 -12.00
C TYR A 445 9.22 -16.33 -10.70
N HIS A 446 10.51 -16.54 -10.43
CA HIS A 446 10.99 -17.25 -9.24
C HIS A 446 11.34 -16.28 -8.13
N ARG A 447 11.10 -16.66 -6.88
CA ARG A 447 11.52 -15.82 -5.75
C ARG A 447 12.92 -16.15 -5.34
N CYS A 448 13.70 -15.09 -5.11
CA CYS A 448 15.09 -15.19 -4.73
C CYS A 448 15.43 -14.29 -3.54
N ILE A 449 16.54 -14.65 -2.92
CA ILE A 449 17.28 -13.81 -2.01
C ILE A 449 18.46 -13.26 -2.80
N LEU A 450 18.50 -11.95 -3.01
CA LEU A 450 19.66 -11.22 -3.49
C LEU A 450 20.62 -11.02 -2.33
N THR A 451 21.87 -11.44 -2.52
CA THR A 451 22.95 -11.28 -1.53
C THR A 451 24.19 -10.71 -2.21
N TRP A 452 24.71 -9.60 -1.69
CA TRP A 452 25.99 -9.04 -2.12
C TRP A 452 27.14 -9.71 -1.38
N HIS A 453 27.96 -10.45 -2.12
CA HIS A 453 29.22 -10.96 -1.60
C HIS A 453 30.27 -9.84 -1.63
N HIS A 454 31.09 -9.76 -0.57
CA HIS A 454 32.12 -8.73 -0.48
C HIS A 454 33.10 -8.86 -1.66
N GLN A 455 33.48 -7.72 -2.25
CA GLN A 455 34.37 -7.63 -3.42
C GLN A 455 33.80 -8.13 -4.77
N GLU A 456 32.55 -8.60 -4.84
CA GLU A 456 31.88 -8.91 -6.13
C GLU A 456 30.99 -7.75 -6.61
N PRO A 457 30.99 -7.42 -7.92
CA PRO A 457 30.19 -6.33 -8.47
C PRO A 457 28.72 -6.69 -8.72
N LEU A 458 28.37 -7.98 -8.74
CA LEU A 458 27.01 -8.47 -8.99
C LEU A 458 26.49 -9.23 -7.76
N PRO A 459 25.24 -9.01 -7.32
CA PRO A 459 24.62 -9.85 -6.31
C PRO A 459 24.40 -11.27 -6.83
N TRP A 460 24.43 -12.23 -5.91
CA TRP A 460 23.97 -13.59 -6.18
C TRP A 460 22.48 -13.69 -5.87
N ALA A 461 21.71 -14.24 -6.81
CA ALA A 461 20.28 -14.52 -6.67
C ALA A 461 20.09 -15.99 -6.30
N GLN A 462 19.81 -16.25 -5.01
CA GLN A 462 19.52 -17.58 -4.51
C GLN A 462 18.02 -17.88 -4.56
N SER A 463 17.61 -18.83 -5.39
CA SER A 463 16.20 -19.29 -5.45
C SER A 463 15.77 -19.91 -4.11
N THR A 464 14.58 -19.58 -3.63
CA THR A 464 14.03 -20.00 -2.32
C THR A 464 13.56 -21.46 -2.26
N GLY A 465 14.19 -22.34 -3.04
CA GLY A 465 13.89 -23.77 -3.13
C GLY A 465 12.74 -24.07 -4.11
N ASN A 466 11.93 -25.09 -3.80
CA ASN A 466 10.93 -25.62 -4.73
C ASN A 466 9.78 -24.63 -5.00
N GLN A 467 9.69 -24.15 -6.25
CA GLN A 467 8.83 -23.04 -6.69
C GLN A 467 7.37 -23.44 -7.01
N VAL A 468 6.86 -24.53 -6.42
CA VAL A 468 5.43 -24.90 -6.57
C VAL A 468 4.54 -23.75 -6.10
N SER A 469 3.54 -23.40 -6.92
CA SER A 469 2.69 -22.22 -6.75
C SER A 469 1.82 -22.22 -5.47
N SER A 470 1.71 -23.37 -4.78
CA SER A 470 1.04 -23.49 -3.49
C SER A 470 1.96 -23.27 -2.27
N ARG A 471 3.30 -23.28 -2.44
CA ARG A 471 4.26 -23.30 -1.31
C ARG A 471 4.58 -21.91 -0.77
N LEU A 472 3.71 -21.32 0.04
CA LEU A 472 3.89 -19.99 0.62
C LEU A 472 5.21 -19.80 1.40
N MET A 473 5.75 -20.85 2.03
CA MET A 473 7.05 -20.82 2.74
C MET A 473 8.23 -20.25 1.91
N SER A 474 8.15 -20.33 0.57
CA SER A 474 9.17 -19.78 -0.34
C SER A 474 9.14 -18.24 -0.47
N MET A 475 8.22 -17.55 0.21
CA MET A 475 8.15 -16.07 0.30
C MET A 475 8.93 -15.48 1.48
N ARG A 476 9.12 -16.24 2.57
CA ARG A 476 9.47 -15.70 3.91
C ARG A 476 10.76 -14.86 3.99
N SER A 477 11.66 -15.00 3.01
CA SER A 477 12.94 -14.27 2.96
C SER A 477 13.22 -13.70 1.57
N ALA A 478 12.21 -13.63 0.70
CA ALA A 478 12.38 -13.16 -0.68
C ALA A 478 12.42 -11.63 -0.73
N ASN A 479 13.53 -11.07 -1.20
CA ASN A 479 13.69 -9.65 -1.48
C ASN A 479 13.68 -9.34 -3.00
N GLY A 480 13.77 -10.38 -3.84
CA GLY A 480 13.73 -10.27 -5.29
C GLY A 480 12.87 -11.33 -5.98
N LEU A 481 12.50 -11.03 -7.22
CA LEU A 481 11.78 -11.89 -8.15
C LEU A 481 12.62 -12.04 -9.44
N LEU A 482 13.28 -13.18 -9.58
CA LEU A 482 13.97 -13.64 -10.79
C LEU A 482 13.00 -13.64 -11.98
N MET A 483 13.41 -12.97 -13.06
CA MET A 483 12.68 -12.89 -14.32
C MET A 483 13.35 -13.81 -15.34
N LEU A 484 12.91 -15.07 -15.40
CA LEU A 484 13.50 -16.07 -16.29
C LEU A 484 12.87 -15.95 -17.70
N PRO A 485 13.68 -15.93 -18.77
CA PRO A 485 13.17 -15.86 -20.14
C PRO A 485 12.39 -17.12 -20.53
N PRO A 486 11.47 -17.05 -21.49
CA PRO A 486 10.82 -18.24 -22.02
C PRO A 486 11.83 -19.15 -22.72
N LYS A 487 11.64 -20.47 -22.58
CA LYS A 487 12.43 -21.49 -23.28
C LYS A 487 12.40 -21.26 -24.79
N THR A 488 13.57 -21.30 -25.41
CA THR A 488 13.74 -21.39 -26.87
C THR A 488 14.33 -22.75 -27.24
N GLU A 489 14.50 -23.03 -28.54
CA GLU A 489 15.18 -24.26 -28.99
C GLU A 489 16.67 -24.27 -28.62
N GLN A 490 17.28 -23.09 -28.46
CA GLN A 490 18.70 -22.92 -28.11
C GLN A 490 18.90 -22.82 -26.60
N TYR A 491 18.04 -22.06 -25.90
CA TYR A 491 18.12 -21.86 -24.45
C TYR A 491 17.04 -22.68 -23.74
N VAL A 492 17.46 -23.80 -23.14
CA VAL A 492 16.59 -24.78 -22.47
C VAL A 492 16.74 -24.74 -20.95
N GLU A 493 17.93 -24.41 -20.47
CA GLU A 493 18.27 -24.20 -19.07
C GLU A 493 19.28 -23.05 -18.96
N LEU A 494 19.32 -22.42 -17.79
CA LEU A 494 20.33 -21.42 -17.42
C LEU A 494 21.22 -22.01 -16.34
N HIS A 495 22.51 -21.70 -16.41
CA HIS A 495 23.54 -22.27 -15.54
C HIS A 495 23.92 -21.34 -14.39
N LYS A 496 24.43 -21.92 -13.31
CA LYS A 496 25.00 -21.20 -12.17
C LYS A 496 26.06 -20.19 -12.63
N GLY A 497 25.94 -18.95 -12.15
CA GLY A 497 26.83 -17.84 -12.48
C GLY A 497 26.41 -17.00 -13.71
N GLU A 498 25.44 -17.47 -14.49
CA GLU A 498 24.85 -16.66 -15.56
C GLU A 498 24.09 -15.45 -15.00
N VAL A 499 24.09 -14.38 -15.78
CA VAL A 499 23.51 -13.09 -15.40
C VAL A 499 22.05 -13.03 -15.84
N VAL A 500 21.15 -12.83 -14.88
CA VAL A 500 19.70 -12.79 -15.05
C VAL A 500 19.12 -11.50 -14.48
N ASP A 501 17.93 -11.14 -14.94
CA ASP A 501 17.17 -10.02 -14.40
C ASP A 501 16.43 -10.42 -13.11
N VAL A 502 16.51 -9.57 -12.11
CA VAL A 502 15.79 -9.70 -10.84
C VAL A 502 15.04 -8.41 -10.54
N MET A 503 13.73 -8.49 -10.46
CA MET A 503 12.87 -7.40 -10.00
C MET A 503 12.95 -7.31 -8.48
N VAL A 504 13.28 -6.14 -7.94
CA VAL A 504 13.31 -5.91 -6.48
C VAL A 504 11.88 -5.79 -5.95
N ILE A 505 11.55 -6.58 -4.93
CA ILE A 505 10.21 -6.63 -4.30
C ILE A 505 10.21 -6.28 -2.81
N GLY A 506 11.35 -6.37 -2.14
CA GLY A 506 11.50 -5.99 -0.73
C GLY A 506 12.68 -5.05 -0.52
N ARG A 507 12.82 -4.52 0.69
CA ARG A 507 14.02 -3.77 1.10
C ARG A 507 15.24 -4.70 1.08
N LEU A 508 16.30 -4.27 0.38
CA LEU A 508 17.57 -4.99 0.24
C LEU A 508 18.48 -4.78 1.45
#